data_AF-A0A3B9P8X6-F1
#
_entry.id   AF-A0A3B9P8X6-F1
#
_cell.length_a   1.000
_cell.length_b   1.000
_cell.length_c   1.000
_cell.angle_alpha   90.00
_cell.angle_beta   90.00
_cell.angle_gamma   90.00
#
_symmetry.space_group_name_H-M   'P 1'
#
loop_
_entity.id
_entity.type
_entity.pdbx_description
1 polymer ?
#
loop_
_entity_poly.entity_id
_entity_poly.type
_entity_poly.pdbx_seq_one_letter_code
_entity_poly.pdbx_strand_id
1 'polypeptide(L)'
;LQTIINKLNSLDQSARRRDLLIALILSAADLGNTLWAYPSPRNRPRQIVVPNVYQERNLWKVLEESIKSWQVLSTPIPLQNWGESYSEDPGIFLFPGRIRELTPQPDQGFFSAIFAAIPRPNQAFWTLSALWTGWIWGQEAITPIRNVLFRQRYDWNWHTNALKAVFDTFKDFYHPDLKLYGLIAENEPMLLLAALMAAETSGLTLSAFAHSLDDQIAQCHWHKNPNPRHHDLPASAIKIAHQSVRDYLNQKGEPASYQQIHTSAITGLASEHKLALDIFLQNPNNAASETQKWIESLFTEGDLLIRIGAETASIETTDWRLKNPSKQSTSLIDRVEQSLLK
;
A
#
# COMPACT_ATOMS: atom_id res chain seq x y z
N LEU A 1 -3.76 28.41 -9.69
CA LEU A 1 -3.34 27.26 -10.52
C LEU A 1 -3.88 27.31 -11.95
N GLN A 2 -5.20 27.50 -12.16
CA GLN A 2 -5.81 27.59 -13.51
C GLN A 2 -5.11 28.61 -14.43
N THR A 3 -4.76 29.79 -13.93
CA THR A 3 -4.01 30.81 -14.69
C THR A 3 -2.65 30.29 -15.20
N ILE A 4 -1.93 29.50 -14.38
CA ILE A 4 -0.63 28.92 -14.73
C ILE A 4 -0.81 27.88 -15.84
N ILE A 5 -1.81 27.00 -15.70
CA ILE A 5 -2.14 25.97 -16.71
C ILE A 5 -2.56 26.62 -18.03
N ASN A 6 -3.44 27.63 -18.00
CA ASN A 6 -3.85 28.34 -19.20
C ASN A 6 -2.66 29.04 -19.89
N LYS A 7 -1.73 29.59 -19.11
CA LYS A 7 -0.54 30.24 -19.67
C LYS A 7 0.37 29.25 -20.38
N LEU A 8 0.50 28.01 -19.89
CA LEU A 8 1.28 26.94 -20.53
C LEU A 8 0.91 26.72 -22.00
N ASN A 9 -0.38 26.88 -22.34
CA ASN A 9 -0.87 26.68 -23.72
C ASN A 9 -0.59 27.86 -24.66
N SER A 10 -0.34 29.06 -24.12
CA SER A 10 -0.03 30.26 -24.91
C SER A 10 1.45 30.62 -24.93
N LEU A 11 2.28 29.87 -24.19
CA LEU A 11 3.71 30.10 -24.10
C LEU A 11 4.42 29.42 -25.27
N ASP A 12 5.22 30.18 -26.02
CA ASP A 12 6.10 29.62 -27.05
C ASP A 12 7.29 28.90 -26.39
N GLN A 13 7.45 27.61 -26.69
CA GLN A 13 8.43 26.73 -26.06
C GLN A 13 8.60 25.41 -26.82
N SER A 14 9.74 24.76 -26.63
CA SER A 14 9.96 23.40 -27.12
C SER A 14 9.10 22.37 -26.37
N ALA A 15 8.85 21.23 -27.01
CA ALA A 15 8.13 20.11 -26.40
C ALA A 15 8.76 19.67 -25.07
N ARG A 16 10.10 19.55 -25.03
CA ARG A 16 10.82 19.16 -23.81
C ARG A 16 10.63 20.17 -22.68
N ARG A 17 10.67 21.47 -22.98
CA ARG A 17 10.45 22.52 -21.96
C ARG A 17 9.01 22.46 -21.45
N ARG A 18 8.05 22.20 -22.33
CA ARG A 18 6.65 21.98 -21.95
C ARG A 18 6.50 20.82 -20.96
N ASP A 19 7.14 19.67 -21.21
CA ASP A 19 7.09 18.51 -20.30
C ASP A 19 7.66 18.83 -18.91
N LEU A 20 8.79 19.55 -18.86
CA LEU A 20 9.38 19.99 -17.60
C LEU A 20 8.46 20.95 -16.84
N LEU A 21 7.83 21.90 -17.53
CA LEU A 21 6.84 22.78 -16.90
C LEU A 21 5.62 22.00 -16.41
N ILE A 22 5.15 20.99 -17.15
CA ILE A 22 4.06 20.11 -16.71
C ILE A 22 4.45 19.39 -15.42
N ALA A 23 5.67 18.84 -15.33
CA ALA A 23 6.15 18.18 -14.11
C ALA A 23 6.08 19.11 -12.88
N LEU A 24 6.53 20.36 -13.01
CA LEU A 24 6.41 21.35 -11.94
C LEU A 24 4.94 21.67 -11.62
N ILE A 25 4.12 21.88 -12.65
CA ILE A 25 2.67 22.15 -12.49
C ILE A 25 1.96 21.00 -11.76
N LEU A 26 2.34 19.74 -12.02
CA LEU A 26 1.78 18.57 -11.31
C LEU A 26 2.10 18.63 -9.81
N SER A 27 3.32 19.02 -9.43
CA SER A 27 3.67 19.24 -8.01
C SER A 27 2.85 20.37 -7.38
N ALA A 28 2.65 21.47 -8.10
CA ALA A 28 1.79 22.56 -7.65
C ALA A 28 0.31 22.14 -7.59
N ALA A 29 -0.13 21.22 -8.42
CA ALA A 29 -1.51 20.72 -8.45
C ALA A 29 -1.84 19.80 -7.27
N ASP A 30 -0.90 18.94 -6.86
CA ASP A 30 -1.04 18.08 -5.68
C ASP A 30 -1.03 18.89 -4.37
N LEU A 31 -0.20 19.94 -4.29
CA LEU A 31 0.00 20.73 -3.07
C LEU A 31 -0.84 22.01 -2.99
N GLY A 32 -1.34 22.51 -4.12
CA GLY A 32 -2.01 23.80 -4.26
C GLY A 32 -3.52 23.76 -4.11
N ASN A 33 -4.04 22.89 -3.26
CA ASN A 33 -5.48 22.74 -3.00
C ASN A 33 -5.81 22.99 -1.51
N THR A 34 -7.09 23.24 -1.23
CA THR A 34 -7.57 23.58 0.12
C THR A 34 -7.81 22.37 1.03
N LEU A 35 -7.43 21.15 0.59
CA LEU A 35 -7.73 19.92 1.35
C LEU A 35 -6.67 19.60 2.41
N TRP A 36 -5.54 20.31 2.41
CA TRP A 36 -4.43 20.10 3.33
C TRP A 36 -4.71 20.69 4.71
N ALA A 37 -5.22 19.86 5.63
CA ALA A 37 -5.54 20.26 7.00
C ALA A 37 -4.33 20.75 7.80
N TYR A 38 -4.55 21.72 8.69
CA TYR A 38 -3.51 22.27 9.57
C TYR A 38 -4.04 22.58 10.98
N PRO A 39 -3.28 22.29 12.05
CA PRO A 39 -2.03 21.52 12.07
C PRO A 39 -2.33 20.03 11.83
N SER A 40 -1.51 19.37 11.02
CA SER A 40 -1.62 17.93 10.76
C SER A 40 -0.22 17.33 10.68
N PRO A 41 0.04 16.20 11.37
CA PRO A 41 1.37 15.63 11.43
C PRO A 41 1.87 15.09 10.10
N ARG A 42 1.00 14.58 9.19
CA ARG A 42 1.38 14.11 7.83
C ARG A 42 0.24 13.52 6.98
N ASN A 43 -1.02 13.83 7.23
CA ASN A 43 -2.09 13.14 6.48
C ASN A 43 -2.34 13.79 5.12
N ARG A 44 -1.96 13.10 4.05
CA ARG A 44 -2.41 13.42 2.69
C ARG A 44 -3.95 13.46 2.67
N PRO A 45 -4.58 14.41 1.95
CA PRO A 45 -6.02 14.42 1.81
C PRO A 45 -6.54 13.10 1.26
N ARG A 46 -7.54 12.51 1.92
CA ARG A 46 -8.15 11.21 1.53
C ARG A 46 -9.51 11.38 0.87
N GLN A 47 -10.19 12.48 1.16
CA GLN A 47 -11.53 12.82 0.68
C GLN A 47 -11.57 14.27 0.20
N ILE A 48 -12.54 14.60 -0.66
CA ILE A 48 -12.79 15.99 -1.11
C ILE A 48 -13.63 16.70 -0.04
N VAL A 49 -13.02 16.93 1.12
CA VAL A 49 -13.61 17.67 2.23
C VAL A 49 -12.63 18.74 2.66
N VAL A 50 -13.07 19.99 2.61
CA VAL A 50 -12.26 21.12 3.07
C VAL A 50 -12.29 21.14 4.60
N PRO A 51 -11.13 21.04 5.29
CA PRO A 51 -11.09 21.11 6.74
C PRO A 51 -11.34 22.56 7.21
N ASN A 52 -11.76 22.71 8.47
CA ASN A 52 -12.02 24.03 9.09
C ASN A 52 -10.79 24.94 9.06
N VAL A 53 -9.59 24.35 9.13
CA VAL A 53 -8.31 25.03 9.02
C VAL A 53 -7.45 24.25 8.03
N TYR A 54 -7.00 24.91 6.98
CA TYR A 54 -6.09 24.36 5.97
C TYR A 54 -4.87 25.24 5.78
N GLN A 55 -3.79 24.62 5.30
CA GLN A 55 -2.58 25.32 4.90
C GLN A 55 -2.67 25.69 3.42
N GLU A 56 -2.66 27.00 3.12
CA GLU A 56 -2.46 27.48 1.75
C GLU A 56 -0.96 27.57 1.44
N ARG A 57 -0.53 26.87 0.39
CA ARG A 57 0.88 26.90 -0.02
C ARG A 57 1.10 27.94 -1.11
N ASN A 58 2.20 28.67 -0.99
CA ASN A 58 2.67 29.55 -2.07
C ASN A 58 3.07 28.68 -3.28
N LEU A 59 2.28 28.75 -4.35
CA LEU A 59 2.47 27.91 -5.54
C LEU A 59 3.81 28.17 -6.23
N TRP A 60 4.30 29.41 -6.23
CA TRP A 60 5.59 29.73 -6.82
C TRP A 60 6.71 28.99 -6.09
N LYS A 61 6.70 29.06 -4.76
CA LYS A 61 7.66 28.34 -3.92
C LYS A 61 7.57 26.82 -4.11
N VAL A 62 6.35 26.28 -4.23
CA VAL A 62 6.16 24.84 -4.53
C VAL A 62 6.82 24.45 -5.86
N LEU A 63 6.67 25.27 -6.90
CA LEU A 63 7.30 25.00 -8.21
C LEU A 63 8.83 24.98 -8.07
N GLU A 64 9.42 25.97 -7.41
CA GLU A 64 10.87 26.07 -7.20
C GLU A 64 11.42 24.88 -6.38
N GLU A 65 10.75 24.52 -5.29
CA GLU A 65 11.16 23.41 -4.42
C GLU A 65 10.99 22.04 -5.09
N SER A 66 10.01 21.90 -5.99
CA SER A 66 9.72 20.63 -6.67
C SER A 66 10.81 20.17 -7.64
N ILE A 67 11.71 21.07 -8.07
CA ILE A 67 12.85 20.72 -8.93
C ILE A 67 13.68 19.59 -8.30
N LYS A 68 13.91 19.65 -6.99
CA LYS A 68 14.67 18.63 -6.26
C LYS A 68 13.96 17.27 -6.23
N SER A 69 12.63 17.27 -6.21
CA SER A 69 11.82 16.05 -6.23
C SER A 69 11.83 15.36 -7.59
N TRP A 70 11.91 16.13 -8.68
CA TRP A 70 11.98 15.59 -10.04
C TRP A 70 13.41 15.25 -10.48
N GLN A 71 14.42 15.91 -9.91
CA GLN A 71 15.83 15.71 -10.23
C GLN A 71 16.54 14.82 -9.19
N VAL A 72 16.04 13.60 -9.01
CA VAL A 72 16.63 12.62 -8.06
C VAL A 72 17.96 12.07 -8.59
N LEU A 73 18.09 11.93 -9.91
CA LEU A 73 19.28 11.39 -10.57
C LEU A 73 20.09 12.50 -11.24
N SER A 74 21.41 12.42 -11.12
CA SER A 74 22.34 13.34 -11.79
C SER A 74 22.53 13.00 -13.26
N THR A 75 22.40 11.72 -13.62
CA THR A 75 22.55 11.20 -14.98
C THR A 75 21.23 10.59 -15.44
N PRO A 76 20.72 10.94 -16.63
CA PRO A 76 19.48 10.37 -17.14
C PRO A 76 19.64 8.87 -17.44
N ILE A 77 18.63 8.09 -17.08
CA ILE A 77 18.52 6.68 -17.49
C ILE A 77 17.76 6.66 -18.84
N PRO A 78 18.21 5.87 -19.84
CA PRO A 78 17.46 5.69 -21.08
C PRO A 78 16.02 5.26 -20.80
N LEU A 79 15.05 5.94 -21.43
CA LEU A 79 13.62 5.66 -21.31
C LEU A 79 13.07 5.41 -22.71
N GLN A 80 12.42 4.27 -22.92
CA GLN A 80 11.79 3.88 -24.18
C GLN A 80 10.38 3.37 -23.92
N ASN A 81 9.52 3.39 -24.93
CA ASN A 81 8.22 2.73 -24.77
C ASN A 81 8.37 1.22 -24.96
N TRP A 82 7.59 0.47 -24.22
CA TRP A 82 7.52 -0.98 -24.38
C TRP A 82 7.09 -1.35 -25.81
N GLY A 83 7.81 -2.30 -26.43
CA GLY A 83 7.55 -2.75 -27.80
C GLY A 83 8.25 -1.96 -28.91
N GLU A 84 8.90 -0.84 -28.58
CA GLU A 84 9.90 -0.24 -29.47
C GLU A 84 11.14 -1.14 -29.55
N SER A 85 11.98 -0.95 -30.57
CA SER A 85 13.16 -1.80 -30.77
C SER A 85 14.04 -1.85 -29.52
N TYR A 86 14.20 -3.05 -28.94
CA TYR A 86 15.03 -3.27 -27.77
C TYR A 86 16.44 -2.74 -28.04
N SER A 87 16.82 -1.69 -27.30
CA SER A 87 18.23 -1.37 -27.13
C SER A 87 18.85 -2.40 -26.18
N GLU A 88 20.08 -2.83 -26.47
CA GLU A 88 20.87 -3.66 -25.54
C GLU A 88 21.29 -2.87 -24.28
N ASP A 89 21.16 -1.54 -24.30
CA ASP A 89 21.52 -0.70 -23.17
C ASP A 89 20.50 -0.84 -22.03
N PRO A 90 20.95 -1.02 -20.78
CA PRO A 90 20.07 -1.07 -19.62
C PRO A 90 19.30 0.26 -19.47
N GLY A 91 17.99 0.16 -19.27
CA GLY A 91 17.12 1.33 -19.21
C GLY A 91 15.74 1.03 -18.64
N ILE A 92 14.84 1.99 -18.78
CA ILE A 92 13.44 1.90 -18.37
C ILE A 92 12.58 1.73 -19.63
N PHE A 93 11.75 0.70 -19.64
CA PHE A 93 10.71 0.52 -20.66
C PHE A 93 9.35 0.86 -20.05
N LEU A 94 8.68 1.87 -20.61
CA LEU A 94 7.39 2.35 -20.14
C LEU A 94 6.26 1.72 -20.96
N PHE A 95 5.33 1.06 -20.29
CA PHE A 95 4.07 0.65 -20.87
C PHE A 95 2.92 1.48 -20.28
N PRO A 96 2.28 2.38 -21.05
CA PRO A 96 1.22 3.26 -20.55
C PRO A 96 -0.14 2.53 -20.50
N GLY A 97 -0.23 1.44 -19.73
CA GLY A 97 -1.42 0.60 -19.67
C GLY A 97 -1.43 -0.38 -18.50
N ARG A 98 -2.40 -1.29 -18.51
CA ARG A 98 -2.49 -2.35 -17.49
C ARG A 98 -1.53 -3.47 -17.83
N ILE A 99 -0.90 -4.10 -16.85
CA ILE A 99 0.04 -5.20 -17.07
C ILE A 99 -0.56 -6.37 -17.88
N ARG A 100 -1.86 -6.66 -17.74
CA ARG A 100 -2.57 -7.69 -18.54
C ARG A 100 -2.73 -7.34 -20.02
N GLU A 101 -2.55 -6.06 -20.37
CA GLU A 101 -2.65 -5.53 -21.72
C GLU A 101 -1.26 -5.37 -22.36
N LEU A 102 -0.20 -5.85 -21.71
CA LEU A 102 1.19 -5.71 -22.17
C LEU A 102 1.38 -6.35 -23.55
N THR A 103 1.72 -5.51 -24.54
CA THR A 103 1.95 -5.92 -25.93
C THR A 103 3.20 -5.23 -26.48
N PRO A 104 4.16 -5.98 -27.08
CA PRO A 104 4.16 -7.43 -27.27
C PRO A 104 4.23 -8.18 -25.93
N GLN A 105 3.72 -9.41 -25.92
CA GLN A 105 3.85 -10.26 -24.74
C GLN A 105 5.32 -10.63 -24.56
N PRO A 106 5.88 -10.49 -23.35
CA PRO A 106 7.24 -10.91 -23.09
C PRO A 106 7.36 -12.43 -23.12
N ASP A 107 8.56 -12.92 -23.41
CA ASP A 107 8.87 -14.35 -23.35
C ASP A 107 8.69 -14.91 -21.94
N GLN A 108 8.48 -16.23 -21.85
CA GLN A 108 8.42 -16.90 -20.56
C GLN A 108 9.75 -16.72 -19.81
N GLY A 109 9.68 -16.33 -18.53
CA GLY A 109 10.89 -16.09 -17.73
C GLY A 109 11.56 -14.73 -17.97
N PHE A 110 10.92 -13.82 -18.72
CA PHE A 110 11.47 -12.50 -19.01
C PHE A 110 11.73 -11.64 -17.75
N PHE A 111 10.81 -11.65 -16.78
CA PHE A 111 10.93 -10.83 -15.59
C PHE A 111 11.69 -11.57 -14.48
N SER A 112 12.86 -11.09 -14.06
CA SER A 112 13.54 -11.67 -12.88
C SER A 112 12.87 -11.30 -11.55
N ALA A 113 12.16 -10.16 -11.53
CA ALA A 113 11.44 -9.69 -10.35
C ALA A 113 10.28 -8.77 -10.74
N ILE A 114 9.24 -8.75 -9.91
CA ILE A 114 8.13 -7.80 -9.97
C ILE A 114 8.09 -7.03 -8.65
N PHE A 115 8.07 -5.70 -8.75
CA PHE A 115 7.91 -4.80 -7.62
C PHE A 115 6.60 -4.03 -7.79
N ALA A 116 5.71 -4.14 -6.80
CA ALA A 116 4.44 -3.43 -6.79
C ALA A 116 4.38 -2.43 -5.62
N ALA A 117 4.19 -1.16 -5.92
CA ALA A 117 3.77 -0.19 -4.92
C ALA A 117 2.25 -0.31 -4.73
N ILE A 118 1.81 -0.68 -3.53
CA ILE A 118 0.41 -0.91 -3.17
C ILE A 118 -0.09 0.33 -2.43
N PRO A 119 -0.89 1.20 -3.09
CA PRO A 119 -1.34 2.43 -2.50
C PRO A 119 -2.60 2.21 -1.66
N ARG A 120 -2.72 2.98 -0.58
CA ARG A 120 -4.00 3.15 0.11
C ARG A 120 -5.06 3.72 -0.85
N PRO A 121 -6.31 3.22 -0.84
CA PRO A 121 -7.40 3.86 -1.57
C PRO A 121 -7.57 5.32 -1.13
N ASN A 122 -7.55 6.23 -2.11
CA ASN A 122 -7.59 7.66 -1.86
C ASN A 122 -8.49 8.37 -2.88
N GLN A 123 -9.68 8.77 -2.45
CA GLN A 123 -10.65 9.43 -3.31
C GLN A 123 -10.15 10.81 -3.76
N ALA A 124 -9.60 11.61 -2.85
CA ALA A 124 -9.12 12.94 -3.18
C ALA A 124 -8.03 12.88 -4.27
N PHE A 125 -7.06 11.98 -4.09
CA PHE A 125 -5.99 11.77 -5.05
C PHE A 125 -6.51 11.46 -6.44
N TRP A 126 -7.40 10.47 -6.58
CA TRP A 126 -7.85 10.06 -7.90
C TRP A 126 -8.78 11.08 -8.54
N THR A 127 -9.66 11.72 -7.77
CA THR A 127 -10.54 12.80 -8.29
C THR A 127 -9.72 13.97 -8.79
N LEU A 128 -8.73 14.43 -8.01
CA LEU A 128 -7.84 15.50 -8.41
C LEU A 128 -6.96 15.08 -9.61
N SER A 129 -6.46 13.85 -9.63
CA SER A 129 -5.70 13.33 -10.79
C SER A 129 -6.53 13.39 -12.06
N ALA A 130 -7.79 12.93 -12.04
CA ALA A 130 -8.69 13.01 -13.19
C ALA A 130 -8.99 14.46 -13.61
N LEU A 131 -9.18 15.37 -12.66
CA LEU A 131 -9.39 16.79 -12.91
C LEU A 131 -8.17 17.44 -13.59
N TRP A 132 -6.98 17.25 -13.01
CA TRP A 132 -5.73 17.82 -13.53
C TRP A 132 -5.37 17.22 -14.88
N THR A 133 -5.61 15.93 -15.09
CA THR A 133 -5.42 15.29 -16.39
C THR A 133 -6.23 15.98 -17.47
N GLY A 134 -7.51 16.26 -17.18
CA GLY A 134 -8.40 16.96 -18.10
C GLY A 134 -7.95 18.37 -18.46
N TRP A 135 -7.42 19.12 -17.50
CA TRP A 135 -6.96 20.49 -17.73
C TRP A 135 -5.60 20.58 -18.42
N ILE A 136 -4.69 19.64 -18.16
CA ILE A 136 -3.33 19.66 -18.72
C ILE A 136 -3.31 19.06 -20.13
N TRP A 137 -3.98 17.91 -20.33
CA TRP A 137 -3.91 17.14 -21.58
C TRP A 137 -5.26 17.06 -22.33
N GLY A 138 -6.32 17.68 -21.83
CA GLY A 138 -7.62 17.73 -22.49
C GLY A 138 -8.56 16.58 -22.09
N GLN A 139 -9.81 16.65 -22.57
CA GLN A 139 -10.88 15.75 -22.12
C GLN A 139 -10.65 14.28 -22.50
N GLU A 140 -10.05 14.02 -23.67
CA GLU A 140 -9.80 12.66 -24.16
C GLU A 140 -8.84 11.89 -23.24
N ALA A 141 -7.85 12.58 -22.66
CA ALA A 141 -6.87 12.01 -21.75
C ALA A 141 -7.49 11.48 -20.43
N ILE A 142 -8.69 11.95 -20.06
CA ILE A 142 -9.39 11.51 -18.84
C ILE A 142 -10.00 10.11 -19.03
N THR A 143 -10.25 9.68 -20.27
CA THR A 143 -11.05 8.48 -20.59
C THR A 143 -10.70 7.24 -19.75
N PRO A 144 -9.42 6.87 -19.54
CA PRO A 144 -9.05 5.68 -18.77
C PRO A 144 -9.43 5.75 -17.28
N ILE A 145 -9.55 6.96 -16.72
CA ILE A 145 -9.76 7.21 -15.29
C ILE A 145 -11.09 7.92 -15.00
N ARG A 146 -11.91 8.18 -16.01
CA ARG A 146 -13.18 8.93 -15.88
C ARG A 146 -14.13 8.33 -14.85
N ASN A 147 -14.19 7.00 -14.76
CA ASN A 147 -15.06 6.29 -13.84
C ASN A 147 -14.75 6.57 -12.36
N VAL A 148 -13.52 7.02 -12.07
CA VAL A 148 -13.13 7.39 -10.71
C VAL A 148 -13.91 8.61 -10.22
N LEU A 149 -14.23 9.56 -11.10
CA LEU A 149 -15.01 10.75 -10.72
C LEU A 149 -16.39 10.40 -10.15
N PHE A 150 -16.96 9.26 -10.55
CA PHE A 150 -18.26 8.79 -10.07
C PHE A 150 -18.16 7.91 -8.83
N ARG A 151 -16.96 7.45 -8.46
CA ARG A 151 -16.78 6.54 -7.32
C ARG A 151 -16.60 7.35 -6.04
N GLN A 152 -17.66 7.35 -5.22
CA GLN A 152 -17.68 8.12 -3.97
C GLN A 152 -17.05 7.39 -2.78
N ARG A 153 -16.99 6.05 -2.80
CA ARG A 153 -16.47 5.25 -1.68
C ARG A 153 -15.57 4.14 -2.20
N TYR A 154 -14.45 3.97 -1.50
CA TYR A 154 -13.53 2.86 -1.66
C TYR A 154 -13.55 2.09 -0.35
N ASP A 155 -14.27 0.97 -0.32
CA ASP A 155 -14.23 0.06 0.82
C ASP A 155 -13.11 -0.97 0.66
N TRP A 156 -12.78 -1.64 1.77
CA TRP A 156 -11.68 -2.59 1.82
C TRP A 156 -11.93 -3.88 1.04
N ASN A 157 -13.19 -4.33 0.92
CA ASN A 157 -13.51 -5.51 0.14
C ASN A 157 -13.33 -5.23 -1.35
N TRP A 158 -13.81 -4.07 -1.82
CA TRP A 158 -13.53 -3.59 -3.17
C TRP A 158 -12.01 -3.53 -3.43
N HIS A 159 -11.24 -2.97 -2.50
CA HIS A 159 -9.80 -2.85 -2.68
C HIS A 159 -9.10 -4.22 -2.72
N THR A 160 -9.49 -5.13 -1.84
CA THR A 160 -9.00 -6.53 -1.83
C THR A 160 -9.25 -7.20 -3.17
N ASN A 161 -10.46 -7.07 -3.73
CA ASN A 161 -10.80 -7.64 -5.04
C ASN A 161 -10.03 -6.97 -6.20
N ALA A 162 -9.81 -5.66 -6.12
CA ALA A 162 -8.99 -4.95 -7.10
C ALA A 162 -7.53 -5.41 -7.08
N LEU A 163 -6.95 -5.58 -5.89
CA LEU A 163 -5.59 -6.11 -5.73
C LEU A 163 -5.49 -7.56 -6.19
N LYS A 164 -6.50 -8.40 -5.89
CA LYS A 164 -6.55 -9.78 -6.37
C LYS A 164 -6.50 -9.85 -7.89
N ALA A 165 -7.27 -9.00 -8.57
CA ALA A 165 -7.26 -8.93 -10.03
C ALA A 165 -5.87 -8.56 -10.59
N VAL A 166 -5.06 -7.78 -9.87
CA VAL A 166 -3.67 -7.48 -10.24
C VAL A 166 -2.77 -8.68 -9.96
N PHE A 167 -2.83 -9.28 -8.76
CA PHE A 167 -2.02 -10.45 -8.42
C PHE A 167 -2.29 -11.64 -9.34
N ASP A 168 -3.52 -11.83 -9.79
CA ASP A 168 -3.87 -12.89 -10.74
C ASP A 168 -3.14 -12.75 -12.08
N THR A 169 -2.79 -11.53 -12.51
CA THR A 169 -2.02 -11.31 -13.76
C THR A 169 -0.60 -11.84 -13.68
N PHE A 170 -0.03 -11.98 -12.47
CA PHE A 170 1.33 -12.48 -12.31
C PHE A 170 1.44 -13.99 -12.57
N LYS A 171 0.31 -14.70 -12.63
CA LYS A 171 0.29 -16.12 -13.02
C LYS A 171 0.84 -16.33 -14.43
N ASP A 172 0.59 -15.38 -15.34
CA ASP A 172 1.00 -15.45 -16.74
C ASP A 172 2.53 -15.29 -16.90
N PHE A 173 3.19 -14.64 -15.93
CA PHE A 173 4.63 -14.37 -15.95
C PHE A 173 5.45 -15.29 -15.03
N TYR A 174 4.79 -16.23 -14.35
CA TYR A 174 5.43 -17.02 -13.31
C TYR A 174 6.50 -17.98 -13.86
N HIS A 175 7.66 -17.99 -13.20
CA HIS A 175 8.67 -19.04 -13.26
C HIS A 175 9.33 -19.22 -11.87
N PRO A 176 10.03 -20.33 -11.60
CA PRO A 176 10.56 -20.64 -10.26
C PRO A 176 11.46 -19.57 -9.64
N ASP A 177 12.21 -18.82 -10.45
CA ASP A 177 13.14 -17.79 -9.99
C ASP A 177 12.50 -16.39 -9.89
N LEU A 178 11.22 -16.25 -10.23
CA LEU A 178 10.52 -14.96 -10.20
C LEU A 178 10.35 -14.50 -8.74
N LYS A 179 10.89 -13.32 -8.43
CA LYS A 179 10.70 -12.69 -7.12
C LYS A 179 9.54 -11.71 -7.16
N LEU A 180 8.60 -11.82 -6.23
CA LEU A 180 7.45 -10.91 -6.15
C LEU A 180 7.52 -10.09 -4.86
N TYR A 181 7.67 -8.78 -5.01
CA TYR A 181 7.79 -7.82 -3.91
C TYR A 181 6.66 -6.81 -3.91
N GLY A 182 6.20 -6.43 -2.72
CA GLY A 182 5.19 -5.41 -2.50
C GLY A 182 5.65 -4.38 -1.51
N LEU A 183 5.41 -3.12 -1.82
CA LEU A 183 5.62 -1.99 -0.92
C LEU A 183 4.26 -1.38 -0.60
N ILE A 184 3.77 -1.56 0.62
CA ILE A 184 2.51 -0.99 1.10
C ILE A 184 2.82 0.38 1.68
N ALA A 185 2.33 1.42 1.01
CA ALA A 185 2.47 2.81 1.44
C ALA A 185 1.30 3.21 2.34
N GLU A 186 1.55 4.05 3.37
CA GLU A 186 0.55 4.40 4.39
C GLU A 186 -0.05 3.15 5.06
N ASN A 187 0.83 2.24 5.48
CA ASN A 187 0.48 0.95 6.05
C ASN A 187 -0.45 1.11 7.27
N GLU A 188 -1.66 0.59 7.12
CA GLU A 188 -2.68 0.51 8.17
C GLU A 188 -3.31 -0.90 8.17
N PRO A 189 -3.91 -1.34 9.30
CA PRO A 189 -4.36 -2.73 9.49
C PRO A 189 -5.14 -3.30 8.29
N MET A 190 -6.16 -2.57 7.82
CA MET A 190 -7.01 -3.03 6.74
C MET A 190 -6.35 -3.01 5.36
N LEU A 191 -5.37 -2.12 5.12
CA LEU A 191 -4.62 -2.10 3.87
C LEU A 191 -3.69 -3.31 3.78
N LEU A 192 -2.99 -3.62 4.88
CA LEU A 192 -2.15 -4.81 4.96
C LEU A 192 -2.98 -6.09 4.81
N LEU A 193 -4.10 -6.19 5.52
CA LEU A 193 -5.02 -7.32 5.41
C LEU A 193 -5.51 -7.50 3.97
N ALA A 194 -5.98 -6.43 3.33
CA ALA A 194 -6.45 -6.47 1.95
C ALA A 194 -5.36 -6.96 0.98
N ALA A 195 -4.12 -6.48 1.13
CA ALA A 195 -3.00 -6.89 0.29
C ALA A 195 -2.62 -8.36 0.48
N LEU A 196 -2.51 -8.82 1.72
CA LEU A 196 -2.16 -10.22 2.03
C LEU A 196 -3.27 -11.18 1.61
N MET A 197 -4.54 -10.85 1.87
CA MET A 197 -5.68 -11.65 1.41
C MET A 197 -5.76 -11.71 -0.12
N ALA A 198 -5.54 -10.58 -0.80
CA ALA A 198 -5.52 -10.54 -2.25
C ALA A 198 -4.41 -11.43 -2.84
N ALA A 199 -3.20 -11.36 -2.29
CA ALA A 199 -2.10 -12.22 -2.70
C ALA A 199 -2.41 -13.70 -2.46
N GLU A 200 -2.92 -14.04 -1.27
CA GLU A 200 -3.27 -15.42 -0.93
C GLU A 200 -4.36 -15.97 -1.86
N THR A 201 -5.38 -15.16 -2.17
CA THR A 201 -6.48 -15.52 -3.11
C THR A 201 -6.04 -15.68 -4.55
N SER A 202 -4.86 -15.16 -4.88
CA SER A 202 -4.17 -15.40 -6.15
C SER A 202 -3.19 -16.58 -6.10
N GLY A 203 -3.12 -17.32 -5.00
CA GLY A 203 -2.25 -18.51 -4.86
C GLY A 203 -0.82 -18.16 -4.46
N LEU A 204 -0.60 -17.02 -3.83
CA LEU A 204 0.70 -16.58 -3.33
C LEU A 204 0.77 -16.79 -1.81
N THR A 205 1.96 -17.04 -1.28
CA THR A 205 2.22 -17.16 0.15
C THR A 205 3.26 -16.12 0.57
N LEU A 206 3.06 -15.50 1.72
CA LEU A 206 4.00 -14.52 2.27
C LEU A 206 5.23 -15.25 2.82
N SER A 207 6.42 -14.97 2.28
CA SER A 207 7.67 -15.57 2.79
C SER A 207 8.46 -14.63 3.70
N ALA A 208 8.38 -13.32 3.45
CA ALA A 208 9.05 -12.35 4.29
C ALA A 208 8.21 -11.08 4.42
N PHE A 209 8.31 -10.46 5.59
CA PHE A 209 7.63 -9.24 5.94
C PHE A 209 8.55 -8.35 6.77
N ALA A 210 8.54 -7.06 6.47
CA ALA A 210 9.17 -6.03 7.28
C ALA A 210 8.27 -4.79 7.31
N HIS A 211 8.29 -4.04 8.40
CA HIS A 211 7.56 -2.77 8.46
C HIS A 211 8.30 -1.70 9.28
N SER A 212 8.09 -0.45 8.91
CA SER A 212 8.44 0.73 9.69
C SER A 212 7.15 1.37 10.18
N LEU A 213 6.98 1.46 11.50
CA LEU A 213 5.81 2.12 12.09
C LEU A 213 5.89 3.63 11.93
N ASP A 214 7.09 4.20 12.05
CA ASP A 214 7.32 5.64 11.93
C ASP A 214 7.08 6.14 10.50
N ASP A 215 7.55 5.37 9.50
CA ASP A 215 7.35 5.71 8.09
C ASP A 215 6.01 5.23 7.55
N GLN A 216 5.29 4.38 8.30
CA GLN A 216 4.06 3.71 7.87
C GLN A 216 4.24 2.99 6.52
N ILE A 217 5.33 2.21 6.41
CA ILE A 217 5.66 1.45 5.21
C ILE A 217 5.79 -0.02 5.60
N ALA A 218 5.19 -0.91 4.81
CA ALA A 218 5.44 -2.33 4.91
C ALA A 218 5.99 -2.89 3.60
N GLN A 219 6.89 -3.86 3.73
CA GLN A 219 7.47 -4.63 2.65
C GLN A 219 7.02 -6.08 2.76
N CYS A 220 6.57 -6.64 1.65
CA CYS A 220 6.14 -8.02 1.54
C CYS A 220 6.93 -8.70 0.43
N HIS A 221 7.32 -9.95 0.67
CA HIS A 221 7.88 -10.84 -0.34
C HIS A 221 7.01 -12.08 -0.43
N TRP A 222 6.56 -12.41 -1.64
CA TRP A 222 5.70 -13.56 -1.90
C TRP A 222 6.37 -14.55 -2.82
N HIS A 223 6.00 -15.81 -2.66
CA HIS A 223 6.25 -16.87 -3.63
C HIS A 223 4.93 -17.53 -4.00
N LYS A 224 4.93 -18.28 -5.11
CA LYS A 224 3.79 -19.11 -5.48
C LYS A 224 3.64 -20.25 -4.48
N ASN A 225 2.41 -20.50 -4.06
CA ASN A 225 2.09 -21.71 -3.33
C ASN A 225 1.84 -22.85 -4.34
N PRO A 226 2.63 -23.94 -4.33
CA PRO A 226 2.38 -25.07 -5.21
C PRO A 226 1.15 -25.87 -4.77
N ASN A 227 0.74 -25.76 -3.51
CA ASN A 227 -0.35 -26.54 -2.97
C ASN A 227 -1.71 -25.87 -3.26
N PRO A 228 -2.74 -26.66 -3.62
CA PRO A 228 -4.09 -26.14 -3.70
C PRO A 228 -4.52 -25.63 -2.33
N ARG A 229 -5.38 -24.61 -2.34
CA ARG A 229 -6.02 -24.13 -1.11
C ARG A 229 -6.80 -25.25 -0.46
N HIS A 230 -6.62 -25.40 0.84
CA HIS A 230 -7.38 -26.33 1.65
C HIS A 230 -8.53 -25.60 2.33
N HIS A 231 -9.67 -26.28 2.47
CA HIS A 231 -10.80 -25.80 3.25
C HIS A 231 -10.46 -25.85 4.73
N ASP A 232 -9.82 -24.79 5.23
CA ASP A 232 -9.50 -24.65 6.64
C ASP A 232 -10.67 -24.07 7.42
N LEU A 233 -10.91 -24.66 8.60
CA LEU A 233 -11.89 -24.14 9.55
C LEU A 233 -11.28 -22.97 10.32
N PRO A 234 -12.04 -21.90 10.63
CA PRO A 234 -11.54 -20.78 11.43
C PRO A 234 -10.91 -21.20 12.76
N ALA A 235 -11.42 -22.25 13.39
CA ALA A 235 -10.91 -22.77 14.66
C ALA A 235 -9.49 -23.38 14.58
N SER A 236 -9.04 -23.86 13.42
CA SER A 236 -7.66 -24.31 13.25
C SER A 236 -6.75 -23.13 12.93
N ALA A 237 -7.17 -22.25 12.01
CA ALA A 237 -6.39 -21.09 11.59
C ALA A 237 -6.14 -20.11 12.74
N ILE A 238 -7.12 -19.89 13.63
CA ILE A 238 -6.96 -18.94 14.74
C ILE A 238 -5.81 -19.34 15.69
N LYS A 239 -5.46 -20.63 15.77
CA LYS A 239 -4.31 -21.10 16.56
C LYS A 239 -2.99 -20.57 16.03
N ILE A 240 -2.85 -20.44 14.71
CA ILE A 240 -1.67 -19.86 14.05
C ILE A 240 -1.57 -18.38 14.40
N ALA A 241 -2.69 -17.65 14.34
CA ALA A 241 -2.75 -16.25 14.76
C ALA A 241 -2.35 -16.09 16.24
N HIS A 242 -2.91 -16.92 17.14
CA HIS A 242 -2.55 -16.93 18.56
C HIS A 242 -1.06 -17.17 18.78
N GLN A 243 -0.49 -18.14 18.06
CA GLN A 243 0.92 -18.49 18.19
C GLN A 243 1.81 -17.37 17.67
N SER A 244 1.49 -16.79 16.52
CA SER A 244 2.23 -15.68 15.91
C SER A 244 2.25 -14.45 16.84
N VAL A 245 1.09 -14.09 17.40
CA VAL A 245 0.97 -12.99 18.37
C VAL A 245 1.75 -13.29 19.65
N ARG A 246 1.68 -14.53 20.15
CA ARG A 246 2.45 -14.95 21.32
C ARG A 246 3.95 -14.83 21.09
N ASP A 247 4.43 -15.31 19.95
CA ASP A 247 5.85 -15.27 19.60
C ASP A 247 6.34 -13.84 19.43
N TYR A 248 5.55 -13.00 18.74
CA TYR A 248 5.84 -11.56 18.62
C TYR A 248 5.92 -10.87 19.98
N LEU A 249 4.93 -11.05 20.86
CA LEU A 249 4.91 -10.38 22.16
C LEU A 249 6.00 -10.90 23.11
N ASN A 250 6.33 -12.19 23.07
CA ASN A 250 7.45 -12.75 23.83
C ASN A 250 8.80 -12.23 23.31
N GLN A 251 8.95 -12.14 21.98
CA GLN A 251 10.14 -11.57 21.36
C GLN A 251 10.26 -10.08 21.66
N LYS A 252 9.14 -9.34 21.70
CA LYS A 252 9.12 -7.91 22.02
C LYS A 252 9.39 -7.63 23.50
N GLY A 253 8.84 -8.44 24.41
CA GLY A 253 9.08 -8.32 25.85
C GLY A 253 8.39 -7.12 26.52
N GLU A 254 7.51 -6.42 25.81
CA GLU A 254 6.77 -5.25 26.31
C GLU A 254 5.39 -5.15 25.60
N PRO A 255 4.48 -4.27 26.05
CA PRO A 255 3.19 -4.10 25.41
C PRO A 255 3.28 -3.70 23.93
N ALA A 256 2.24 -4.04 23.16
CA ALA A 256 2.14 -3.70 21.75
C ALA A 256 0.82 -3.03 21.43
N SER A 257 0.85 -2.15 20.44
CA SER A 257 -0.34 -1.49 19.93
C SER A 257 -1.23 -2.48 19.18
N TYR A 258 -2.48 -2.09 18.96
CA TYR A 258 -3.41 -2.82 18.11
C TYR A 258 -2.82 -3.18 16.74
N GLN A 259 -2.18 -2.21 16.05
CA GLN A 259 -1.60 -2.42 14.72
C GLN A 259 -0.49 -3.47 14.76
N GLN A 260 0.34 -3.49 15.80
CA GLN A 260 1.43 -4.47 15.94
C GLN A 260 0.90 -5.90 16.10
N ILE A 261 -0.10 -6.08 16.97
CA ILE A 261 -0.72 -7.39 17.20
C ILE A 261 -1.48 -7.85 15.96
N HIS A 262 -2.28 -6.96 15.37
CA HIS A 262 -3.02 -7.24 14.14
C HIS A 262 -2.07 -7.68 13.02
N THR A 263 -1.00 -6.91 12.79
CA THR A 263 0.05 -7.24 11.82
C THR A 263 0.65 -8.62 12.08
N SER A 264 1.03 -8.92 13.33
CA SER A 264 1.59 -10.23 13.70
C SER A 264 0.63 -11.38 13.42
N ALA A 265 -0.66 -11.23 13.75
CA ALA A 265 -1.67 -12.24 13.48
C ALA A 265 -1.84 -12.51 11.98
N ILE A 266 -2.04 -11.48 11.18
CA ILE A 266 -2.35 -11.65 9.75
C ILE A 266 -1.13 -12.06 8.92
N THR A 267 0.07 -11.62 9.30
CA THR A 267 1.30 -12.02 8.60
C THR A 267 1.65 -13.49 8.89
N GLY A 268 1.46 -13.94 10.14
CA GLY A 268 1.63 -15.35 10.49
C GLY A 268 0.63 -16.27 9.80
N LEU A 269 -0.63 -15.84 9.67
CA LEU A 269 -1.61 -16.56 8.85
C LEU A 269 -1.23 -16.58 7.37
N ALA A 270 -0.81 -15.44 6.81
CA ALA A 270 -0.44 -15.33 5.41
C ALA A 270 0.83 -16.13 5.06
N SER A 271 1.75 -16.33 6.00
CA SER A 271 2.94 -17.16 5.79
C SER A 271 2.64 -18.66 5.76
N GLU A 272 1.57 -19.08 6.42
CA GLU A 272 1.07 -20.45 6.41
C GLU A 272 0.02 -20.70 5.31
N HIS A 273 -0.31 -19.66 4.53
CA HIS A 273 -1.40 -19.67 3.54
C HIS A 273 -2.77 -20.01 4.16
N LYS A 274 -3.08 -19.38 5.31
CA LYS A 274 -4.28 -19.62 6.13
C LYS A 274 -5.07 -18.34 6.45
N LEU A 275 -4.80 -17.23 5.76
CA LEU A 275 -5.46 -15.95 6.03
C LEU A 275 -6.83 -15.84 5.35
N ALA A 276 -6.93 -16.27 4.09
CA ALA A 276 -8.11 -16.12 3.26
C ALA A 276 -8.98 -17.39 3.33
N LEU A 277 -9.71 -17.53 4.45
CA LEU A 277 -10.54 -18.69 4.76
C LEU A 277 -11.76 -18.81 3.84
N ASP A 278 -12.03 -20.03 3.37
CA ASP A 278 -13.09 -20.28 2.38
C ASP A 278 -14.49 -19.88 2.85
N ILE A 279 -14.78 -20.02 4.16
CA ILE A 279 -16.07 -19.60 4.73
C ILE A 279 -16.34 -18.10 4.52
N PHE A 280 -15.31 -17.27 4.58
CA PHE A 280 -15.43 -15.82 4.34
C PHE A 280 -15.42 -15.50 2.84
N LEU A 281 -14.69 -16.28 2.05
CA LEU A 281 -14.62 -16.11 0.60
C LEU A 281 -15.91 -16.48 -0.15
N GLN A 282 -16.85 -17.18 0.50
CA GLN A 282 -18.20 -17.41 -0.05
C GLN A 282 -18.92 -16.11 -0.40
N ASN A 283 -18.60 -15.01 0.30
CA ASN A 283 -19.05 -13.67 -0.06
C ASN A 283 -17.85 -12.73 -0.25
N PRO A 284 -17.27 -12.67 -1.47
CA PRO A 284 -16.09 -11.86 -1.75
C PRO A 284 -16.27 -10.36 -1.48
N ASN A 285 -17.51 -9.87 -1.46
CA ASN A 285 -17.82 -8.46 -1.18
C ASN A 285 -17.77 -8.12 0.30
N ASN A 286 -17.68 -9.11 1.18
CA ASN A 286 -17.57 -8.94 2.63
C ASN A 286 -16.35 -9.67 3.23
N ALA A 287 -15.63 -10.47 2.45
CA ALA A 287 -14.59 -11.38 2.94
C ALA A 287 -13.51 -10.69 3.79
N ALA A 288 -13.01 -9.53 3.38
CA ALA A 288 -12.00 -8.80 4.14
C ALA A 288 -12.56 -8.25 5.46
N SER A 289 -13.81 -7.76 5.45
CA SER A 289 -14.49 -7.31 6.66
C SER A 289 -14.80 -8.45 7.64
N GLU A 290 -15.22 -9.62 7.16
CA GLU A 290 -15.48 -10.78 8.01
C GLU A 290 -14.16 -11.36 8.58
N THR A 291 -13.11 -11.41 7.76
CA THR A 291 -11.76 -11.79 8.22
C THR A 291 -11.27 -10.81 9.29
N GLN A 292 -11.48 -9.51 9.10
CA GLN A 292 -11.12 -8.49 10.08
C GLN A 292 -11.83 -8.71 11.42
N LYS A 293 -13.16 -8.88 11.41
CA LYS A 293 -13.94 -9.15 12.64
C LYS A 293 -13.46 -10.42 13.33
N TRP A 294 -13.13 -11.45 12.55
CA TRP A 294 -12.61 -12.69 13.09
C TRP A 294 -11.24 -12.50 13.76
N ILE A 295 -10.33 -11.71 13.17
CA ILE A 295 -9.05 -11.35 13.81
C ILE A 295 -9.26 -10.49 15.05
N GLU A 296 -10.26 -9.60 15.06
CA GLU A 296 -10.60 -8.76 16.22
C GLU A 296 -11.05 -9.60 17.44
N SER A 297 -11.56 -10.82 17.24
CA SER A 297 -11.91 -11.73 18.35
C SER A 297 -10.72 -12.05 19.27
N LEU A 298 -9.48 -11.92 18.78
CA LEU A 298 -8.25 -12.04 19.58
C LEU A 298 -8.21 -11.04 20.75
N PHE A 299 -8.83 -9.87 20.57
CA PHE A 299 -8.81 -8.76 21.52
C PHE A 299 -10.03 -8.74 22.44
N THR A 300 -11.17 -9.27 21.97
CA THR A 300 -12.46 -9.19 22.69
C THR A 300 -12.85 -10.48 23.40
N GLU A 301 -12.56 -11.63 22.79
CA GLU A 301 -13.02 -12.95 23.25
C GLU A 301 -11.86 -13.85 23.70
N GLY A 302 -10.61 -13.47 23.37
CA GLY A 302 -9.43 -14.28 23.62
C GLY A 302 -8.91 -14.23 25.06
N ASP A 303 -8.50 -15.39 25.58
CA ASP A 303 -7.75 -15.50 26.85
C ASP A 303 -6.25 -15.16 26.69
N LEU A 304 -5.84 -14.71 25.51
CA LEU A 304 -4.45 -14.48 25.15
C LEU A 304 -3.94 -13.12 25.63
N LEU A 305 -4.76 -12.07 25.51
CA LEU A 305 -4.36 -10.68 25.65
C LEU A 305 -5.01 -10.02 26.86
N ILE A 306 -4.27 -9.16 27.53
CA ILE A 306 -4.78 -8.23 28.55
C ILE A 306 -4.60 -6.82 28.00
N ARG A 307 -5.66 -6.03 28.12
CA ARG A 307 -5.68 -4.60 27.83
C ARG A 307 -4.88 -3.80 28.86
N ILE A 308 -4.10 -2.81 28.41
CA ILE A 308 -3.39 -1.86 29.28
C ILE A 308 -4.01 -0.47 29.10
N GLY A 309 -4.68 0.03 30.16
CA GLY A 309 -5.33 1.33 30.16
C GLY A 309 -6.80 1.24 30.54
N ALA A 310 -7.56 2.31 30.29
CA ALA A 310 -8.97 2.39 30.64
C ALA A 310 -9.83 1.43 29.81
N GLU A 311 -10.83 0.80 30.44
CA GLU A 311 -11.78 -0.11 29.76
C GLU A 311 -12.63 0.60 28.70
N THR A 312 -12.80 1.92 28.82
CA THR A 312 -13.61 2.73 27.90
C THR A 312 -12.89 3.13 26.60
N ALA A 313 -11.58 2.90 26.49
CA ALA A 313 -10.81 3.24 25.28
C ALA A 313 -11.17 2.32 24.09
N SER A 314 -10.99 2.79 22.86
CA SER A 314 -11.15 1.94 21.66
C SER A 314 -10.07 0.84 21.66
N ILE A 315 -10.37 -0.33 21.07
CA ILE A 315 -9.37 -1.40 20.89
C ILE A 315 -8.13 -0.89 20.13
N GLU A 316 -8.34 0.02 19.18
CA GLU A 316 -7.31 0.54 18.28
C GLU A 316 -6.34 1.51 18.97
N THR A 317 -6.80 2.19 20.03
CA THR A 317 -6.03 3.22 20.74
C THR A 317 -5.39 2.69 22.02
N THR A 318 -5.50 1.38 22.28
CA THR A 318 -5.04 0.77 23.52
C THR A 318 -3.87 -0.16 23.27
N ASP A 319 -2.98 -0.25 24.26
CA ASP A 319 -1.88 -1.21 24.25
C ASP A 319 -2.29 -2.53 24.90
N TRP A 320 -1.64 -3.60 24.48
CA TRP A 320 -2.00 -4.97 24.83
C TRP A 320 -0.76 -5.76 25.22
N ARG A 321 -0.91 -6.67 26.19
CA ARG A 321 0.15 -7.60 26.62
C ARG A 321 -0.38 -9.02 26.71
N LEU A 322 0.52 -10.00 26.76
CA LEU A 322 0.15 -11.38 27.04
C LEU A 322 -0.43 -11.53 28.45
N LYS A 323 -1.48 -12.34 28.58
CA LYS A 323 -2.07 -12.71 29.88
C LYS A 323 -1.09 -13.51 30.74
N ASN A 324 -0.43 -14.49 30.13
CA ASN A 324 0.54 -15.38 30.77
C ASN A 324 1.86 -15.39 29.97
N PRO A 325 2.78 -14.44 30.20
CA PRO A 325 4.07 -14.40 29.50
C PRO A 325 4.98 -15.58 29.90
N SER A 326 5.68 -16.19 28.95
CA SER A 326 6.43 -17.45 29.17
C SER A 326 7.76 -17.29 29.91
N LYS A 327 8.18 -16.06 30.20
CA LYS A 327 9.22 -15.59 31.15
C LYS A 327 9.32 -14.07 30.95
N GLN A 328 9.75 -13.30 31.96
CA GLN A 328 10.07 -11.88 31.76
C GLN A 328 11.32 -11.78 30.88
N SER A 329 11.14 -11.68 29.57
CA SER A 329 12.20 -11.26 28.65
C SER A 329 12.47 -9.77 28.87
N THR A 330 13.74 -9.37 28.83
CA THR A 330 14.13 -7.96 28.77
C THR A 330 13.42 -7.31 27.57
N SER A 331 12.86 -6.12 27.78
CA SER A 331 12.10 -5.43 26.74
C SER A 331 12.96 -5.21 25.49
N LEU A 332 12.30 -5.06 24.33
CA LEU A 332 13.00 -4.76 23.09
C LEU A 332 13.73 -3.42 23.20
N ILE A 333 13.10 -2.40 23.82
CA ILE A 333 13.73 -1.09 23.97
C ILE A 333 15.00 -1.16 24.84
N ASP A 334 14.97 -1.89 25.96
CA ASP A 334 16.15 -2.06 26.82
C ASP A 334 17.26 -2.81 26.08
N ARG A 335 16.92 -3.82 25.26
CA ARG A 335 17.91 -4.57 24.48
C ARG A 335 18.54 -3.71 23.37
N VAL A 336 17.76 -2.85 22.72
CA VAL A 336 18.25 -1.90 21.72
C VAL A 336 19.16 -0.86 22.38
N GLU A 337 18.75 -0.31 23.53
CA GLU A 337 19.59 0.62 24.30
C GLU A 337 20.92 -0.03 24.69
N GLN A 338 20.89 -1.25 25.25
CA GLN A 338 22.10 -1.99 25.59
C GLN A 338 23.02 -2.26 24.40
N SER A 339 22.47 -2.40 23.19
CA SER A 339 23.26 -2.58 21.97
C SER A 339 23.89 -1.29 21.46
N LEU A 340 23.27 -0.14 21.70
CA LEU A 340 23.75 1.17 21.27
C LEU A 340 24.76 1.78 22.25
N LEU A 341 24.69 1.38 23.52
CA LEU A 341 25.61 1.80 24.58
C LEU A 341 26.91 0.97 24.65
N LYS A 342 27.03 -0.08 23.84
CA LYS A 342 28.28 -0.84 23.62
C LYS A 342 29.04 -0.26 22.45
#